data_AF-A0A847LTW5-F1
#
_entry.id   AF-A0A847LTW5-F1
#
_cell.length_a   1.000
_cell.length_b   1.000
_cell.length_c   1.000
_cell.angle_alpha   90.00
_cell.angle_beta   90.00
_cell.angle_gamma   90.00
#
_symmetry.space_group_name_H-M   'P 1'
#
loop_
_entity.id
_entity.type
_entity.pdbx_description
1 polymer ?
#
loop_
_entity_poly.entity_id
_entity_poly.type
_entity_poly.pdbx_seq_one_letter_code
_entity_poly.pdbx_strand_id
1 'polypeptide(L)'
;MKLIIEKNRYISNKKKLLIYLSSLILGIFISSFIFLFKGINPFYAIYKIFSGSFFSLFGLKETITKMIPLLLIGSGLTVAFQGKFWNIGAEGQLLAGATVASWIALNIGPKVDLVIPLMFLGGFIGGALWAMIAAYLKSKLGINDIISTLMLNYIMAQIVQYLIYGPWKGKTQYGFPYTDNFPANAILPLIKNSRIHWITLILGLIAAVFLYFFIYRTKYGYEIRVVGENPNAAKYAGINFIKVSFIIMIISGGLAGLAGVGEVAAIHRHLSYPDQISANLGYTGIIVAWLALLNPLMAILTSFFFGGILVGG
;
A
#
# COMPACT_ATOMS: atom_id res chain seq x y z
N MET A 1 45.06 3.21 20.00
CA MET A 1 43.67 3.38 20.48
C MET A 1 42.75 2.53 19.60
N LYS A 2 42.25 1.38 20.08
CA LYS A 2 41.33 0.53 19.29
C LYS A 2 39.92 1.09 19.44
N LEU A 3 39.39 1.71 18.38
CA LEU A 3 37.98 2.09 18.31
C LEU A 3 37.13 0.82 18.23
N ILE A 4 36.42 0.49 19.31
CA ILE A 4 35.45 -0.59 19.33
C ILE A 4 34.10 0.02 18.97
N ILE A 5 33.59 -0.33 17.78
CA ILE A 5 32.28 0.12 17.31
C ILE A 5 31.24 -0.84 17.88
N GLU A 6 30.54 -0.43 18.95
CA GLU A 6 29.41 -1.18 19.49
C GLU A 6 28.07 -0.60 19.04
N LYS A 7 27.12 -1.47 18.68
CA LYS A 7 25.76 -1.07 18.34
C LYS A 7 25.04 -0.60 19.61
N ASN A 8 24.87 0.71 19.76
CA ASN A 8 24.12 1.27 20.88
C ASN A 8 22.65 0.83 20.81
N ARG A 9 22.24 -0.06 21.73
CA ARG A 9 20.88 -0.62 21.80
C ARG A 9 19.85 0.35 22.39
N TYR A 10 20.30 1.44 23.02
CA TYR A 10 19.43 2.40 23.71
C TYR A 10 19.68 3.84 23.22
N ILE A 11 19.08 4.17 22.08
CA ILE A 11 19.06 5.54 21.56
C ILE A 11 17.92 6.32 22.24
N SER A 12 18.26 7.38 22.99
CA SER A 12 17.28 8.30 23.58
C SER A 12 16.34 8.91 22.53
N ASN A 13 15.08 9.18 22.89
CA ASN A 13 14.09 9.79 22.01
C ASN A 13 14.57 11.12 21.39
N LYS A 14 15.33 11.93 22.14
CA LYS A 14 15.94 13.16 21.62
C LYS A 14 16.92 12.88 20.48
N LYS A 15 17.73 11.84 20.63
CA LYS A 15 18.72 11.44 19.61
C LYS A 15 18.05 10.81 18.40
N LYS A 16 16.96 10.04 18.58
CA LYS A 16 16.12 9.56 17.47
C LYS A 16 15.53 10.71 16.66
N LEU A 17 14.94 11.70 17.35
CA LEU A 17 14.38 12.89 16.70
C LEU A 17 15.45 13.67 15.92
N LEU A 18 16.61 13.88 16.52
CA LEU A 18 17.77 14.52 15.85
C LEU A 18 18.20 13.77 14.59
N ILE A 19 18.26 12.43 14.63
CA ILE A 19 18.59 11.60 13.48
C ILE A 19 17.54 11.77 12.38
N TYR A 20 16.24 11.72 12.70
CA TYR A 20 15.19 11.88 11.69
C TYR A 20 15.19 13.29 11.07
N LEU A 21 15.36 14.34 11.89
CA LEU A 21 15.44 15.71 11.39
C LEU A 21 16.68 15.92 10.52
N SER A 22 17.85 15.39 10.90
CA SER A 22 19.05 15.52 10.09
C SER A 22 18.95 14.73 8.79
N SER A 23 18.35 13.53 8.80
CA SER A 23 18.04 12.78 7.58
C SER A 23 17.10 13.54 6.64
N LEU A 24 16.09 14.21 7.18
CA LEU A 24 15.14 15.01 6.39
C LEU A 24 15.83 16.23 5.75
N ILE A 25 16.65 16.95 6.52
CA ILE A 25 17.44 18.09 6.01
C ILE A 25 18.42 17.63 4.93
N LEU A 26 19.14 16.52 5.16
CA LEU A 26 20.05 15.94 4.17
C LEU A 26 19.31 15.52 2.89
N GLY A 27 18.13 14.92 3.02
CA GLY A 27 17.28 14.58 1.88
C GLY A 27 16.93 15.81 1.04
N ILE A 28 16.45 16.88 1.68
CA ILE A 28 16.14 18.16 1.01
C ILE A 28 17.40 18.74 0.35
N PHE A 29 18.54 18.67 1.02
CA PHE A 29 19.81 19.17 0.49
C PHE A 29 20.25 18.41 -0.77
N ILE A 30 20.19 17.08 -0.75
CA ILE A 30 20.52 16.22 -1.90
C ILE A 30 19.54 16.48 -3.06
N SER A 31 18.24 16.54 -2.80
CA SER A 31 17.22 16.87 -3.81
C SER A 31 17.44 18.27 -4.40
N SER A 32 17.85 19.24 -3.58
CA SER A 32 18.18 20.59 -4.04
C SER A 32 19.34 20.60 -5.01
N PHE A 33 20.34 19.73 -4.81
CA PHE A 33 21.48 19.61 -5.71
C PHE A 33 21.06 19.09 -7.10
N ILE A 34 20.09 18.16 -7.14
CA ILE A 34 19.52 17.65 -8.40
C ILE A 34 18.79 18.78 -9.16
N PHE A 35 18.02 19.62 -8.45
CA PHE A 35 17.37 20.78 -9.07
C PHE A 35 18.38 21.77 -9.64
N LEU A 36 19.46 22.07 -8.91
CA LEU A 36 20.55 22.92 -9.41
C LEU A 36 21.18 22.37 -10.68
N PHE A 37 21.48 21.07 -10.74
CA PHE A 37 22.02 20.43 -11.95
C PHE A 37 21.08 20.50 -13.15
N LYS A 38 19.76 20.56 -12.92
CA LYS A 38 18.74 20.74 -13.96
C LYS A 38 18.46 22.21 -14.28
N GLY A 39 19.19 23.15 -13.69
CA GLY A 39 18.98 24.60 -13.87
C GLY A 39 17.72 25.14 -13.19
N ILE A 40 17.12 24.39 -12.26
CA ILE A 40 15.91 24.76 -11.54
C ILE A 40 16.31 25.34 -10.18
N ASN A 41 15.75 26.50 -9.81
CA ASN A 41 15.95 27.06 -8.48
C ASN A 41 15.37 26.12 -7.39
N PRO A 42 16.18 25.58 -6.45
CA PRO A 42 15.70 24.61 -5.47
C PRO A 42 14.66 25.16 -4.50
N PHE A 43 14.83 26.41 -4.07
CA PHE A 43 13.86 27.05 -3.17
C PHE A 43 12.51 27.20 -3.85
N TYR A 44 12.50 27.58 -5.12
CA TYR A 44 11.28 27.66 -5.93
C TYR A 44 10.65 26.28 -6.12
N ALA A 45 11.44 25.25 -6.45
CA ALA A 45 10.95 23.89 -6.62
C ALA A 45 10.31 23.34 -5.33
N ILE A 46 11.02 23.43 -4.20
CA ILE A 46 10.52 23.00 -2.89
C ILE A 46 9.26 23.80 -2.52
N TYR A 47 9.28 25.12 -2.69
CA TYR A 47 8.09 25.94 -2.44
C TYR A 47 6.90 25.50 -3.29
N LYS A 48 7.09 25.19 -4.57
CA LYS A 48 6.02 24.71 -5.45
C LYS A 48 5.47 23.35 -5.05
N ILE A 49 6.32 22.41 -4.64
CA ILE A 49 5.90 21.09 -4.15
C ILE A 49 5.01 21.27 -2.91
N PHE A 50 5.46 22.05 -1.91
CA PHE A 50 4.71 22.22 -0.67
C PHE A 50 3.46 23.10 -0.83
N SER A 51 3.56 24.19 -1.59
CA SER A 51 2.41 25.08 -1.83
C SER A 51 1.35 24.43 -2.71
N GLY A 52 1.78 23.66 -3.72
CA GLY A 52 0.93 22.87 -4.59
C GLY A 52 0.11 21.84 -3.81
N SER A 53 0.73 21.14 -2.86
CA SER A 53 0.11 20.01 -2.16
C SER A 53 -0.57 20.37 -0.84
N PHE A 54 0.05 21.19 0.00
CA PHE A 54 -0.42 21.42 1.38
C PHE A 54 -1.08 22.78 1.60
N PHE A 55 -0.73 23.80 0.82
CA PHE A 55 -1.22 25.17 1.05
C PHE A 55 -2.37 25.56 0.13
N SER A 56 -2.75 24.71 -0.82
CA SER A 56 -3.91 24.92 -1.69
C SER A 56 -5.04 23.94 -1.35
N LEU A 57 -6.29 24.40 -1.40
CA LEU A 57 -7.46 23.54 -1.13
C LEU A 57 -7.57 22.40 -2.15
N PHE A 58 -7.19 22.66 -3.40
CA PHE A 58 -7.12 21.64 -4.44
C PHE A 58 -6.03 20.60 -4.13
N GLY A 59 -4.82 21.07 -3.80
CA GLY A 59 -3.70 20.23 -3.40
C GLY A 59 -4.01 19.34 -2.22
N LEU A 60 -4.66 19.89 -1.18
CA LEU A 60 -5.04 19.12 0.00
C LEU A 60 -6.02 17.99 -0.35
N LYS A 61 -6.96 18.25 -1.27
CA LYS A 61 -7.91 17.23 -1.73
C LYS A 61 -7.22 16.12 -2.52
N GLU A 62 -6.29 16.45 -3.41
CA GLU A 62 -5.51 15.44 -4.14
C GLU A 62 -4.54 14.70 -3.22
N THR A 63 -3.96 15.39 -2.23
CA THR A 63 -3.10 14.81 -1.20
C THR A 63 -3.85 13.75 -0.40
N ILE A 64 -5.07 14.06 0.05
CA ILE A 64 -5.93 13.09 0.73
C ILE A 64 -6.30 11.95 -0.23
N THR A 65 -6.59 12.24 -1.49
CA THR A 65 -6.91 11.20 -2.49
C THR A 65 -5.75 10.21 -2.63
N LYS A 66 -4.50 10.69 -2.75
CA LYS A 66 -3.30 9.83 -2.84
C LYS A 66 -2.90 9.19 -1.51
N MET A 67 -3.26 9.80 -0.39
CA MET A 67 -3.04 9.22 0.94
C MET A 67 -3.82 7.91 1.13
N ILE A 68 -5.04 7.79 0.60
CA ILE A 68 -5.92 6.64 0.92
C ILE A 68 -5.32 5.28 0.53
N PRO A 69 -4.89 5.03 -0.72
CA PRO A 69 -4.26 3.75 -1.06
C PRO A 69 -2.96 3.53 -0.28
N LEU A 70 -2.16 4.58 -0.08
CA LEU A 70 -0.91 4.52 0.68
C LEU A 70 -1.14 4.17 2.16
N LEU A 71 -2.22 4.65 2.75
CA LEU A 71 -2.59 4.36 4.13
C LEU A 71 -2.93 2.88 4.29
N LEU A 72 -3.76 2.33 3.40
CA LEU A 72 -4.15 0.91 3.42
C LEU A 72 -2.95 0.00 3.20
N ILE A 73 -2.19 0.22 2.12
CA ILE A 73 -1.01 -0.57 1.78
C ILE A 73 0.05 -0.43 2.88
N GLY A 74 0.39 0.80 3.27
CA GLY A 74 1.40 1.08 4.28
C GLY A 74 1.06 0.45 5.63
N SER A 75 -0.20 0.57 6.09
CA SER A 75 -0.65 -0.07 7.33
C SER A 75 -0.52 -1.59 7.27
N GLY A 76 -0.92 -2.22 6.16
CA GLY A 76 -0.72 -3.66 5.97
C GLY A 76 0.75 -4.08 5.96
N LEU A 77 1.60 -3.30 5.29
CA LEU A 77 3.04 -3.56 5.23
C LEU A 77 3.74 -3.38 6.59
N THR A 78 3.27 -2.49 7.46
CA THR A 78 3.81 -2.41 8.83
C THR A 78 3.69 -3.75 9.57
N VAL A 79 2.59 -4.48 9.39
CA VAL A 79 2.37 -5.82 9.97
C VAL A 79 3.34 -6.83 9.37
N ALA A 80 3.53 -6.82 8.05
CA ALA A 80 4.42 -7.74 7.37
C ALA A 80 5.88 -7.57 7.79
N PHE A 81 6.36 -6.33 7.83
CA PHE A 81 7.74 -6.03 8.20
C PHE A 81 8.02 -6.26 9.70
N GLN A 82 7.02 -6.12 10.58
CA GLN A 82 7.17 -6.53 11.98
C GLN A 82 7.46 -8.02 12.12
N GLY A 83 6.88 -8.87 11.26
CA GLY A 83 7.17 -10.30 11.21
C GLY A 83 8.41 -10.68 10.39
N LYS A 84 9.22 -9.70 9.95
CA LYS A 84 10.33 -9.88 8.99
C LYS A 84 9.92 -10.59 7.69
N PHE A 85 8.67 -10.42 7.27
CA PHE A 85 8.19 -10.87 5.97
C PHE A 85 8.27 -9.71 4.98
N TRP A 86 9.17 -9.81 4.00
CA TRP A 86 9.38 -8.76 3.00
C TRP A 86 8.34 -8.85 1.89
N ASN A 87 7.16 -8.26 2.14
CA ASN A 87 6.10 -8.18 1.15
C ASN A 87 6.34 -7.04 0.14
N ILE A 88 7.16 -7.27 -0.87
CA ILE A 88 7.31 -6.35 -2.02
C ILE A 88 6.15 -6.52 -3.03
N GLY A 89 5.33 -7.55 -2.81
CA GLY A 89 4.22 -7.98 -3.66
C GLY A 89 2.94 -7.13 -3.55
N ALA A 90 2.97 -6.03 -2.79
CA ALA A 90 1.79 -5.21 -2.53
C ALA A 90 1.19 -4.63 -3.83
N GLU A 91 2.02 -4.36 -4.83
CA GLU A 91 1.58 -3.91 -6.15
C GLU A 91 0.73 -4.96 -6.87
N GLY A 92 1.18 -6.22 -6.93
CA GLY A 92 0.40 -7.32 -7.50
C GLY A 92 -0.84 -7.62 -6.68
N GLN A 93 -0.78 -7.51 -5.36
CA GLN A 93 -1.94 -7.72 -4.48
C GLN A 93 -3.01 -6.63 -4.66
N LEU A 94 -2.60 -5.38 -4.88
CA LEU A 94 -3.48 -4.29 -5.28
C LEU A 94 -4.15 -4.58 -6.62
N LEU A 95 -3.38 -5.00 -7.63
CA LEU A 95 -3.92 -5.36 -8.95
C LEU A 95 -4.87 -6.56 -8.87
N ALA A 96 -4.57 -7.58 -8.07
CA ALA A 96 -5.45 -8.71 -7.83
C ALA A 96 -6.78 -8.27 -7.21
N GLY A 97 -6.72 -7.40 -6.19
CA GLY A 97 -7.93 -6.82 -5.58
C GLY A 97 -8.74 -5.97 -6.56
N ALA A 98 -8.09 -5.11 -7.33
CA ALA A 98 -8.73 -4.32 -8.39
C ALA A 98 -9.39 -5.21 -9.44
N THR A 99 -8.74 -6.30 -9.84
CA THR A 99 -9.25 -7.26 -10.83
C THR A 99 -10.52 -7.94 -10.34
N VAL A 100 -10.51 -8.46 -9.10
CA VAL A 100 -11.70 -9.11 -8.53
C VAL A 100 -12.84 -8.11 -8.34
N ALA A 101 -12.55 -6.92 -7.84
CA ALA A 101 -13.57 -5.86 -7.71
C ALA A 101 -14.16 -5.46 -9.08
N SER A 102 -13.34 -5.39 -10.13
CA SER A 102 -13.80 -5.12 -11.49
C SER A 102 -14.71 -6.21 -12.02
N TRP A 103 -14.37 -7.47 -11.78
CA TRP A 103 -15.23 -8.59 -12.15
C TRP A 103 -16.60 -8.50 -11.48
N ILE A 104 -16.63 -8.20 -10.18
CA ILE A 104 -17.86 -7.99 -9.41
C ILE A 104 -18.65 -6.80 -9.97
N ALA A 105 -18.00 -5.66 -10.21
CA ALA A 105 -18.62 -4.46 -10.74
C ALA A 105 -19.31 -4.71 -12.10
N LEU A 106 -18.66 -5.45 -12.99
CA LEU A 106 -19.15 -5.69 -14.35
C LEU A 106 -20.21 -6.79 -14.42
N ASN A 107 -20.09 -7.86 -13.63
CA ASN A 107 -20.98 -9.04 -13.73
C ASN A 107 -22.14 -9.03 -12.73
N ILE A 108 -21.91 -8.46 -11.54
CA ILE A 108 -22.88 -8.43 -10.44
C ILE A 108 -23.49 -7.04 -10.28
N GLY A 109 -22.71 -5.98 -10.50
CA GLY A 109 -23.15 -4.59 -10.39
C GLY A 109 -24.46 -4.28 -11.11
N PRO A 110 -24.66 -4.68 -12.39
CA PRO A 110 -25.91 -4.43 -13.09
C PRO A 110 -27.15 -5.12 -12.49
N LYS A 111 -26.97 -6.07 -11.56
CA LYS A 111 -28.03 -6.93 -11.01
C LYS A 111 -28.35 -6.66 -9.54
N VAL A 112 -27.42 -6.06 -8.80
CA VAL A 112 -27.48 -5.97 -7.32
C VAL A 112 -27.00 -4.59 -6.86
N ASP A 113 -27.82 -3.90 -6.07
CA ASP A 113 -27.49 -2.57 -5.54
C ASP A 113 -26.41 -2.59 -4.44
N LEU A 114 -26.27 -3.72 -3.73
CA LEU A 114 -25.25 -3.91 -2.69
C LEU A 114 -23.87 -4.33 -3.25
N VAL A 115 -23.52 -3.87 -4.44
CA VAL A 115 -22.28 -4.26 -5.13
C VAL A 115 -21.02 -3.72 -4.44
N ILE A 116 -21.07 -2.51 -3.85
CA ILE A 116 -19.89 -1.87 -3.22
C ILE A 116 -19.32 -2.73 -2.06
N PRO A 117 -20.12 -3.19 -1.07
CA PRO A 117 -19.62 -4.11 -0.05
C PRO A 117 -19.03 -5.40 -0.62
N LEU A 118 -19.65 -5.96 -1.67
CA LEU A 118 -19.13 -7.15 -2.34
C LEU A 118 -17.78 -6.87 -3.03
N MET A 119 -17.61 -5.70 -3.65
CA MET A 119 -16.35 -5.28 -4.25
C MET A 119 -15.24 -5.16 -3.20
N PHE A 120 -15.52 -4.57 -2.04
CA PHE A 120 -14.52 -4.50 -0.96
C PHE A 120 -14.18 -5.89 -0.40
N LEU A 121 -15.18 -6.74 -0.16
CA LEU A 121 -14.95 -8.10 0.31
C LEU A 121 -14.16 -8.92 -0.71
N GLY A 122 -14.57 -8.88 -1.98
CA GLY A 122 -13.90 -9.56 -3.08
C GLY A 122 -12.50 -9.02 -3.32
N GLY A 123 -12.29 -7.72 -3.25
CA GLY A 123 -10.98 -7.09 -3.38
C GLY A 123 -10.02 -7.48 -2.25
N PHE A 124 -10.50 -7.50 -1.01
CA PHE A 124 -9.73 -8.01 0.13
C PHE A 124 -9.36 -9.48 -0.07
N ILE A 125 -10.32 -10.32 -0.43
CA ILE A 125 -10.09 -11.76 -0.67
C ILE A 125 -9.11 -11.96 -1.83
N GLY A 126 -9.28 -11.23 -2.94
CA GLY A 126 -8.40 -11.31 -4.10
C GLY A 126 -6.95 -10.97 -3.77
N GLY A 127 -6.74 -9.85 -3.08
CA GLY A 127 -5.41 -9.45 -2.61
C GLY A 127 -4.81 -10.44 -1.60
N ALA A 128 -5.62 -10.93 -0.65
CA ALA A 128 -5.19 -11.90 0.36
C ALA A 128 -4.81 -13.26 -0.25
N LEU A 129 -5.63 -13.79 -1.17
CA LEU A 129 -5.35 -15.05 -1.87
C LEU A 129 -4.08 -14.94 -2.72
N TRP A 130 -3.87 -13.80 -3.40
CA TRP A 130 -2.65 -13.57 -4.16
C TRP A 130 -1.41 -13.54 -3.26
N ALA A 131 -1.52 -12.87 -2.10
CA ALA A 131 -0.46 -12.82 -1.09
C ALA A 131 -0.17 -14.18 -0.45
N MET A 132 -1.19 -15.03 -0.28
CA MET A 132 -1.04 -16.38 0.29
C MET A 132 -0.14 -17.28 -0.55
N ILE A 133 -0.04 -17.05 -1.87
CA ILE A 133 0.90 -17.79 -2.72
C ILE A 133 2.33 -17.55 -2.22
N ALA A 134 2.73 -16.30 -2.01
CA ALA A 134 4.05 -15.98 -1.45
C ALA A 134 4.23 -16.53 -0.02
N ALA A 135 3.18 -16.46 0.81
CA ALA A 135 3.21 -17.05 2.16
C ALA A 135 3.51 -18.55 2.12
N TYR A 136 2.88 -19.28 1.19
CA TYR A 136 3.13 -20.70 0.97
C TYR A 136 4.56 -20.97 0.50
N LEU A 137 5.01 -20.27 -0.55
CA LEU A 137 6.36 -20.42 -1.10
C LEU A 137 7.44 -20.18 -0.04
N LYS A 138 7.27 -19.16 0.81
CA LYS A 138 8.20 -18.87 1.90
C LYS A 138 8.14 -19.91 3.02
N SER A 139 6.94 -20.18 3.54
CA SER A 139 6.78 -20.93 4.79
C SER A 139 6.85 -22.44 4.64
N LYS A 140 6.54 -22.97 3.45
CA LYS A 140 6.60 -24.41 3.14
C LYS A 140 7.81 -24.78 2.31
N LEU A 141 8.18 -23.96 1.33
CA LEU A 141 9.25 -24.29 0.38
C LEU A 141 10.57 -23.56 0.68
N GLY A 142 10.60 -22.66 1.66
CA GLY A 142 11.81 -21.92 2.03
C GLY A 142 12.28 -20.91 0.97
N ILE A 143 11.43 -20.58 0.00
CA ILE A 143 11.77 -19.65 -1.08
C ILE A 143 11.92 -18.24 -0.51
N ASN A 144 12.85 -17.47 -1.08
CA ASN A 144 13.05 -16.08 -0.70
C ASN A 144 11.77 -15.24 -0.93
N ASP A 145 11.32 -14.56 0.12
CA ASP A 145 10.09 -13.76 0.16
C ASP A 145 10.18 -12.48 -0.69
N ILE A 146 11.37 -11.86 -0.78
CA ILE A 146 11.61 -10.71 -1.67
C ILE A 146 11.40 -11.13 -3.12
N ILE A 147 12.07 -12.21 -3.56
CA ILE A 147 12.00 -12.68 -4.95
C ILE A 147 10.60 -13.16 -5.29
N SER A 148 10.00 -14.01 -4.46
CA SER A 148 8.67 -14.57 -4.74
C SER A 148 7.59 -13.50 -4.82
N THR A 149 7.58 -12.55 -3.90
CA THR A 149 6.59 -11.47 -3.91
C THR A 149 6.77 -10.50 -5.08
N LEU A 150 8.02 -10.18 -5.44
CA LEU A 150 8.32 -9.36 -6.61
C LEU A 150 7.94 -10.06 -7.93
N MET A 151 8.24 -11.35 -8.07
CA MET A 151 7.89 -12.11 -9.28
C MET A 151 6.37 -12.22 -9.47
N LEU A 152 5.62 -12.35 -8.37
CA LEU A 152 4.15 -12.36 -8.40
C LEU A 152 3.55 -11.02 -8.84
N ASN A 153 4.25 -9.89 -8.69
CA ASN A 153 3.78 -8.60 -9.25
C ASN A 153 3.73 -8.67 -10.77
N TYR A 154 4.81 -9.15 -11.41
CA TYR A 154 4.87 -9.25 -12.86
C TYR A 154 3.83 -10.23 -13.41
N ILE A 155 3.64 -11.37 -12.74
CA ILE A 155 2.61 -12.34 -13.14
C ILE A 155 1.22 -11.69 -13.07
N MET A 156 0.89 -10.99 -11.98
CA MET A 156 -0.42 -10.33 -11.87
C MET A 156 -0.60 -9.22 -12.90
N ALA A 157 0.43 -8.41 -13.16
CA ALA A 157 0.39 -7.39 -14.19
C ALA A 157 0.11 -8.00 -15.58
N GLN A 158 0.74 -9.14 -15.90
CA GLN A 158 0.47 -9.87 -17.15
C GLN A 158 -0.94 -10.47 -17.19
N ILE A 159 -1.47 -10.96 -16.07
CA ILE A 159 -2.87 -11.41 -15.98
C ILE A 159 -3.82 -10.24 -16.27
N VAL A 160 -3.62 -9.07 -15.67
CA VAL A 160 -4.44 -7.88 -15.93
C VAL A 160 -4.35 -7.48 -17.40
N GLN A 161 -3.14 -7.44 -17.98
CA GLN A 161 -2.97 -7.17 -19.42
C GLN A 161 -3.74 -8.18 -20.27
N TYR A 162 -3.59 -9.48 -20.01
CA TYR A 162 -4.34 -10.51 -20.73
C TYR A 162 -5.86 -10.27 -20.67
N LEU A 163 -6.40 -9.91 -19.50
CA LEU A 163 -7.84 -9.66 -19.34
C LEU A 163 -8.32 -8.47 -20.17
N ILE A 164 -7.63 -7.33 -20.09
CA ILE A 164 -8.06 -6.09 -20.74
C ILE A 164 -7.83 -6.09 -22.27
N TYR A 165 -6.87 -6.88 -22.77
CA TYR A 165 -6.68 -7.11 -24.20
C TYR A 165 -7.58 -8.21 -24.76
N GLY A 166 -7.92 -9.21 -23.94
CA GLY A 166 -8.68 -10.39 -24.34
C GLY A 166 -10.12 -10.36 -23.81
N PRO A 167 -10.48 -11.23 -22.85
CA PRO A 167 -11.87 -11.54 -22.53
C PRO A 167 -12.66 -10.39 -21.90
N TRP A 168 -11.99 -9.40 -21.29
CA TRP A 168 -12.66 -8.27 -20.63
C TRP A 168 -12.54 -6.97 -21.42
N LYS A 169 -12.01 -7.01 -22.64
CA LYS A 169 -11.94 -5.83 -23.50
C LYS A 169 -13.34 -5.22 -23.68
N GLY A 170 -13.46 -3.96 -23.30
CA GLY A 170 -14.71 -3.22 -23.30
C GLY A 170 -15.28 -3.09 -24.70
N LYS A 171 -16.59 -3.26 -24.82
CA LYS A 171 -17.32 -3.09 -26.09
C LYS A 171 -17.50 -1.62 -26.46
N THR A 172 -17.43 -0.74 -25.47
CA THR A 172 -17.65 0.71 -25.59
C THR A 172 -16.36 1.54 -25.63
N GLN A 173 -15.22 0.94 -25.22
CA GLN A 173 -13.91 1.60 -25.14
C GLN A 173 -13.09 1.40 -26.42
N TYR A 174 -13.63 1.85 -27.56
CA TYR A 174 -13.02 1.66 -28.88
C TYR A 174 -11.55 2.10 -28.93
N GLY A 175 -10.68 1.20 -29.40
CA GLY A 175 -9.25 1.50 -29.61
C GLY A 175 -8.36 1.39 -28.37
N PHE A 176 -8.92 1.27 -27.16
CA PHE A 176 -8.17 1.12 -25.92
C PHE A 176 -8.41 -0.25 -25.27
N PRO A 177 -7.39 -0.91 -24.73
CA PRO A 177 -7.55 -2.17 -24.00
C PRO A 177 -7.96 -1.87 -22.55
N TYR A 178 -9.19 -1.38 -22.38
CA TYR A 178 -9.83 -1.13 -21.08
C TYR A 178 -11.09 -1.98 -20.98
N THR A 179 -11.55 -2.26 -19.77
CA THR A 179 -12.90 -2.79 -19.58
C THR A 179 -13.95 -1.72 -19.87
N ASP A 180 -15.20 -2.12 -20.05
CA ASP A 180 -16.30 -1.17 -20.01
C ASP A 180 -16.34 -0.43 -18.66
N ASN A 181 -16.93 0.76 -18.67
CA ASN A 181 -17.10 1.55 -17.45
C ASN A 181 -18.01 0.82 -16.46
N PHE A 182 -17.69 0.95 -15.19
CA PHE A 182 -18.51 0.39 -14.13
C PHE A 182 -19.90 1.04 -14.10
N PRO A 183 -20.96 0.28 -13.78
CA PRO A 183 -22.29 0.85 -13.60
C PRO A 183 -22.29 1.83 -12.42
N ALA A 184 -23.23 2.78 -12.42
CA ALA A 184 -23.26 3.87 -11.44
C ALA A 184 -23.31 3.41 -9.98
N ASN A 185 -23.97 2.27 -9.70
CA ASN A 185 -24.05 1.67 -8.36
C ASN A 185 -22.73 0.99 -7.92
N ALA A 186 -21.79 0.73 -8.84
CA ALA A 186 -20.46 0.20 -8.56
C ALA A 186 -19.36 1.27 -8.49
N ILE A 187 -19.71 2.54 -8.67
CA ILE A 187 -18.79 3.68 -8.51
C ILE A 187 -18.83 4.13 -7.06
N LEU A 188 -17.66 4.27 -6.44
CA LEU A 188 -17.59 4.73 -5.05
C LEU A 188 -17.98 6.20 -4.93
N PRO A 189 -18.79 6.56 -3.90
CA PRO A 189 -19.18 7.95 -3.68
C PRO A 189 -17.97 8.81 -3.29
N LEU A 190 -17.89 9.99 -3.89
CA LEU A 190 -16.83 10.97 -3.66
C LEU A 190 -17.33 12.15 -2.82
N ILE A 191 -16.45 12.77 -2.04
CA ILE A 191 -16.75 14.08 -1.44
C ILE A 191 -16.91 15.11 -2.55
N LYS A 192 -17.94 15.96 -2.46
CA LYS A 192 -18.28 16.98 -3.47
C LYS A 192 -17.05 17.80 -3.90
N ASN A 193 -16.87 17.97 -5.20
CA ASN A 193 -15.75 18.71 -5.81
C ASN A 193 -14.36 18.18 -5.36
N SER A 194 -14.21 16.86 -5.26
CA SER A 194 -12.94 16.20 -4.95
C SER A 194 -12.93 14.77 -5.52
N ARG A 195 -11.75 14.14 -5.49
CA ARG A 195 -11.57 12.71 -5.79
C ARG A 195 -11.48 11.84 -4.54
N ILE A 196 -11.81 12.42 -3.37
CA ILE A 196 -11.74 11.74 -2.09
C ILE A 196 -12.91 10.75 -1.99
N HIS A 197 -12.59 9.46 -2.10
CA HIS A 197 -13.52 8.37 -1.81
C HIS A 197 -13.57 8.10 -0.31
N TRP A 198 -14.53 8.73 0.36
CA TRP A 198 -14.62 8.80 1.81
C TRP A 198 -14.78 7.43 2.49
N ILE A 199 -15.46 6.47 1.84
CA ILE A 199 -15.62 5.10 2.36
C ILE A 199 -14.25 4.43 2.52
N THR A 200 -13.43 4.44 1.47
CA THR A 200 -12.09 3.84 1.51
C THR A 200 -11.16 4.59 2.47
N LEU A 201 -11.31 5.91 2.61
CA LEU A 201 -10.57 6.69 3.62
C LEU A 201 -10.90 6.22 5.04
N ILE A 202 -12.19 6.09 5.35
CA ILE A 202 -12.66 5.58 6.65
C ILE A 202 -12.14 4.15 6.87
N LEU A 203 -12.22 3.28 5.86
CA LEU A 203 -11.67 1.93 5.94
C LEU A 203 -10.16 1.94 6.22
N GLY A 204 -9.40 2.82 5.59
CA GLY A 204 -7.97 2.99 5.85
C GLY A 204 -7.66 3.43 7.28
N LEU A 205 -8.41 4.40 7.81
CA LEU A 205 -8.27 4.88 9.19
C LEU A 205 -8.64 3.78 10.19
N ILE A 206 -9.76 3.10 9.97
CA ILE A 206 -10.19 1.97 10.80
C ILE A 206 -9.15 0.85 10.74
N ALA A 207 -8.62 0.52 9.57
CA ALA A 207 -7.59 -0.50 9.42
C ALA A 207 -6.32 -0.14 10.19
N ALA A 208 -5.84 1.11 10.13
CA ALA A 208 -4.67 1.56 10.89
C ALA A 208 -4.88 1.41 12.40
N VAL A 209 -6.04 1.84 12.92
CA VAL A 209 -6.39 1.72 14.34
C VAL A 209 -6.55 0.26 14.74
N PHE A 210 -7.30 -0.53 13.97
CA PHE A 210 -7.51 -1.95 14.20
C PHE A 210 -6.18 -2.71 14.21
N LEU A 211 -5.30 -2.46 13.24
CA LEU A 211 -4.00 -3.12 13.16
C LEU A 211 -3.08 -2.76 14.31
N TYR A 212 -3.15 -1.54 14.82
CA TYR A 212 -2.43 -1.17 16.03
C TYR A 212 -2.86 -2.03 17.22
N PHE A 213 -4.16 -2.18 17.47
CA PHE A 213 -4.66 -3.05 18.52
C PHE A 213 -4.36 -4.52 18.23
N PHE A 214 -4.54 -4.98 16.99
CA PHE A 214 -4.24 -6.34 16.57
C PHE A 214 -2.79 -6.71 16.88
N ILE A 215 -1.84 -5.86 16.48
CA ILE A 215 -0.43 -6.07 16.79
C ILE A 215 -0.24 -6.01 18.30
N TYR A 216 -0.50 -4.90 18.97
CA TYR A 216 0.01 -4.69 20.34
C TYR A 216 -0.82 -5.36 21.44
N ARG A 217 -2.06 -5.79 21.16
CA ARG A 217 -2.99 -6.29 22.17
C ARG A 217 -3.51 -7.71 21.94
N THR A 218 -3.08 -8.41 20.88
CA THR A 218 -3.53 -9.80 20.63
C THR A 218 -2.41 -10.83 20.66
N LYS A 219 -2.79 -12.10 20.86
CA LYS A 219 -1.87 -13.24 20.76
C LYS A 219 -1.19 -13.34 19.40
N TYR A 220 -1.94 -13.13 18.32
CA TYR A 220 -1.38 -13.19 16.95
C TYR A 220 -0.36 -12.07 16.71
N GLY A 221 -0.66 -10.86 17.19
CA GLY A 221 0.29 -9.76 17.12
C GLY A 221 1.56 -9.99 17.95
N TYR A 222 1.43 -10.64 19.12
CA TYR A 222 2.59 -11.10 19.89
C TYR A 222 3.42 -12.13 19.12
N GLU A 223 2.79 -13.15 18.54
CA GLU A 223 3.47 -14.18 17.74
C GLU A 223 4.23 -13.58 16.54
N ILE A 224 3.62 -12.63 15.83
CA ILE A 224 4.25 -11.89 14.72
C ILE A 224 5.52 -11.18 15.19
N ARG A 225 5.45 -10.44 16.31
CA ARG A 225 6.63 -9.72 16.84
C ARG A 225 7.73 -10.66 17.27
N VAL A 226 7.41 -11.76 17.97
CA VAL A 226 8.42 -12.73 18.44
C VAL A 226 9.12 -13.39 17.26
N VAL A 227 8.37 -13.79 16.22
CA VAL A 227 8.94 -14.33 14.98
C VAL A 227 9.85 -13.31 14.32
N GLY A 228 9.44 -12.04 14.25
CA GLY A 228 10.24 -10.96 13.69
C GLY A 228 11.52 -10.68 14.47
N GLU A 229 11.48 -10.70 15.81
CA GLU A 229 12.66 -10.45 16.63
C GLU A 229 13.65 -11.61 16.57
N ASN A 230 13.18 -12.83 16.88
CA ASN A 230 14.02 -14.03 16.92
C ASN A 230 13.25 -15.29 16.49
N PRO A 231 13.39 -15.72 15.22
CA PRO A 231 12.72 -16.92 14.71
C PRO A 231 13.07 -18.21 15.48
N ASN A 232 14.29 -18.32 16.01
CA ASN A 232 14.70 -19.49 16.79
C ASN A 232 13.96 -19.52 18.14
N ALA A 233 13.92 -18.38 18.84
CA ALA A 233 13.15 -18.25 20.08
C ALA A 233 11.65 -18.50 19.84
N ALA A 234 11.10 -18.02 18.72
CA ALA A 234 9.72 -18.30 18.33
C ALA A 234 9.46 -19.80 18.16
N LYS A 235 10.39 -20.52 17.51
CA LYS A 235 10.31 -21.97 17.34
C LYS A 235 10.38 -22.71 18.68
N TYR A 236 11.29 -22.30 19.59
CA TYR A 236 11.37 -22.86 20.94
C TYR A 236 10.10 -22.60 21.77
N ALA A 237 9.46 -21.45 21.57
CA ALA A 237 8.19 -21.10 22.20
C ALA A 237 6.96 -21.78 21.55
N GLY A 238 7.15 -22.68 20.59
CA GLY A 238 6.08 -23.43 19.93
C GLY A 238 5.26 -22.61 18.93
N ILE A 239 5.74 -21.44 18.50
CA ILE A 239 5.03 -20.58 17.55
C ILE A 239 5.10 -21.19 16.14
N ASN A 240 3.93 -21.36 15.52
CA ASN A 240 3.84 -21.93 14.19
C ASN A 240 4.14 -20.87 13.11
N PHE A 241 5.35 -20.91 12.56
CA PHE A 241 5.81 -19.99 11.51
C PHE A 241 4.90 -19.96 10.27
N ILE A 242 4.31 -21.11 9.90
CA ILE A 242 3.42 -21.21 8.73
C ILE A 242 2.15 -20.41 9.02
N LYS A 243 1.50 -20.66 10.16
CA LYS A 243 0.29 -19.92 10.55
C LYS A 243 0.55 -18.42 10.61
N VAL A 244 1.67 -18.00 11.21
CA VAL A 244 2.05 -16.59 11.31
C VAL A 244 2.27 -15.97 9.92
N SER A 245 2.99 -16.66 9.03
CA SER A 245 3.25 -16.18 7.67
C SER A 245 1.95 -15.95 6.87
N PHE A 246 0.98 -16.87 6.99
CA PHE A 246 -0.31 -16.74 6.32
C PHE A 246 -1.13 -15.57 6.89
N ILE A 247 -1.20 -15.42 8.22
CA ILE A 247 -1.91 -14.30 8.86
C ILE A 247 -1.33 -12.96 8.40
N ILE A 248 0.00 -12.83 8.40
CA ILE A 248 0.71 -11.63 7.93
C ILE A 248 0.30 -11.30 6.48
N MET A 249 0.38 -12.28 5.58
CA MET A 249 0.14 -12.05 4.16
C MET A 249 -1.33 -11.84 3.82
N ILE A 250 -2.26 -12.47 4.54
CA ILE A 250 -3.70 -12.21 4.40
C ILE A 250 -3.99 -10.75 4.77
N ILE A 251 -3.46 -10.27 5.89
CA ILE A 251 -3.68 -8.89 6.34
C ILE A 251 -3.03 -7.90 5.36
N SER A 252 -1.74 -8.09 5.05
CA SER A 252 -1.00 -7.15 4.20
C SER A 252 -1.55 -7.13 2.76
N GLY A 253 -1.80 -8.29 2.17
CA GLY A 253 -2.33 -8.41 0.82
C GLY A 253 -3.80 -8.04 0.72
N GLY A 254 -4.60 -8.36 1.72
CA GLY A 254 -6.00 -7.95 1.76
C GLY A 254 -6.17 -6.43 1.82
N LEU A 255 -5.36 -5.74 2.65
CA LEU A 255 -5.38 -4.28 2.68
C LEU A 255 -4.86 -3.64 1.38
N ALA A 256 -3.84 -4.22 0.74
CA ALA A 256 -3.42 -3.80 -0.59
C ALA A 256 -4.55 -4.01 -1.63
N GLY A 257 -5.27 -5.12 -1.54
CA GLY A 257 -6.44 -5.40 -2.36
C GLY A 257 -7.55 -4.37 -2.18
N LEU A 258 -7.85 -3.96 -0.93
CA LEU A 258 -8.81 -2.87 -0.64
C LEU A 258 -8.38 -1.54 -1.25
N ALA A 259 -7.08 -1.23 -1.26
CA ALA A 259 -6.56 -0.04 -1.94
C ALA A 259 -6.84 -0.12 -3.46
N GLY A 260 -6.69 -1.30 -4.06
CA GLY A 260 -7.04 -1.56 -5.46
C GLY A 260 -8.52 -1.33 -5.77
N VAL A 261 -9.42 -1.70 -4.84
CA VAL A 261 -10.86 -1.39 -4.97
C VAL A 261 -11.09 0.12 -5.00
N GLY A 262 -10.43 0.87 -4.11
CA GLY A 262 -10.49 2.32 -4.07
C GLY A 262 -10.08 2.95 -5.39
N GLU A 263 -8.90 2.61 -5.90
CA GLU A 263 -8.39 3.14 -7.16
C GLU A 263 -9.32 2.79 -8.33
N VAL A 264 -9.67 1.52 -8.51
CA VAL A 264 -10.44 1.10 -9.68
C VAL A 264 -11.88 1.59 -9.65
N ALA A 265 -12.54 1.63 -8.49
CA ALA A 265 -13.96 1.96 -8.39
C ALA A 265 -14.25 3.45 -8.19
N ALA A 266 -13.32 4.22 -7.60
CA ALA A 266 -13.50 5.65 -7.38
C ALA A 266 -12.84 6.50 -8.47
N ILE A 267 -11.60 6.16 -8.83
CA ILE A 267 -10.72 6.98 -9.64
C ILE A 267 -10.85 6.63 -11.12
N HIS A 268 -10.55 5.38 -11.46
CA HIS A 268 -10.51 4.95 -12.85
C HIS A 268 -11.91 4.62 -13.38
N ARG A 269 -12.75 3.98 -12.56
CA ARG A 269 -14.12 3.52 -12.87
C ARG A 269 -14.19 2.47 -13.99
N HIS A 270 -13.06 1.83 -14.26
CA HIS A 270 -12.86 0.71 -15.15
C HIS A 270 -11.51 0.10 -14.82
N LEU A 271 -11.26 -1.14 -15.24
CA LEU A 271 -9.93 -1.73 -15.18
C LEU A 271 -9.15 -1.34 -16.44
N SER A 272 -7.97 -0.77 -16.24
CA SER A 272 -7.07 -0.33 -17.31
C SER A 272 -5.68 -0.95 -17.14
N TYR A 273 -4.68 -0.38 -17.80
CA TYR A 273 -3.31 -0.87 -17.71
C TYR A 273 -2.80 -0.94 -16.26
N PRO A 274 -2.01 -1.97 -15.90
CA PRO A 274 -1.52 -2.17 -14.53
C PRO A 274 -0.77 -0.98 -13.94
N ASP A 275 0.03 -0.30 -14.76
CA ASP A 275 0.82 0.89 -14.43
C ASP A 275 -0.05 2.11 -14.14
N GLN A 276 -1.26 2.19 -14.71
CA GLN A 276 -2.20 3.25 -14.41
C GLN A 276 -2.93 3.02 -13.08
N ILE A 277 -3.34 1.78 -12.80
CA ILE A 277 -4.09 1.42 -11.59
C ILE A 277 -3.18 1.39 -10.36
N SER A 278 -2.02 0.72 -10.44
CA SER A 278 -1.08 0.63 -9.33
C SER A 278 -0.25 1.90 -9.20
N ALA A 279 0.23 2.46 -10.30
CA ALA A 279 1.07 3.67 -10.33
C ALA A 279 2.20 3.67 -9.28
N ASN A 280 2.85 2.52 -9.05
CA ASN A 280 3.89 2.29 -8.03
C ASN A 280 3.44 2.50 -6.56
N LEU A 281 2.14 2.61 -6.29
CA LEU A 281 1.59 2.79 -4.93
C LEU A 281 2.02 1.67 -3.98
N GLY A 282 2.16 0.44 -4.50
CA GLY A 282 2.68 -0.71 -3.76
C GLY A 282 4.09 -0.46 -3.21
N TYR A 283 5.01 0.05 -4.03
CA TYR A 283 6.38 0.36 -3.62
C TYR A 283 6.44 1.60 -2.73
N THR A 284 5.66 2.64 -3.02
CA THR A 284 5.58 3.81 -2.14
C THR A 284 5.05 3.44 -0.75
N GLY A 285 4.12 2.49 -0.67
CA GLY A 285 3.62 1.93 0.58
C GLY A 285 4.72 1.33 1.47
N ILE A 286 5.78 0.77 0.88
CA ILE A 286 6.95 0.27 1.63
C ILE A 286 7.62 1.43 2.37
N ILE A 287 7.81 2.56 1.68
CA ILE A 287 8.43 3.76 2.25
C ILE A 287 7.56 4.33 3.37
N VAL A 288 6.24 4.37 3.16
CA VAL A 288 5.25 4.79 4.17
C VAL A 288 5.36 3.93 5.43
N ALA A 289 5.45 2.61 5.31
CA ALA A 289 5.56 1.68 6.43
C ALA A 289 6.88 1.82 7.21
N TRP A 290 8.00 2.02 6.51
CA TRP A 290 9.30 2.25 7.14
C TRP A 290 9.38 3.61 7.83
N LEU A 291 8.87 4.67 7.20
CA LEU A 291 8.80 5.98 7.83
C LEU A 291 7.86 5.99 9.04
N ALA A 292 6.83 5.14 9.02
CA ALA A 292 5.93 4.92 10.16
C ALA A 292 6.59 4.12 11.30
N LEU A 293 7.87 3.74 11.18
CA LEU A 293 8.61 2.95 12.16
C LEU A 293 7.89 1.64 12.51
N LEU A 294 7.23 1.05 11.51
CA LEU A 294 6.41 -0.15 11.63
C LEU A 294 5.22 -0.02 12.60
N ASN A 295 4.81 1.20 12.95
CA ASN A 295 3.62 1.45 13.75
C ASN A 295 2.42 1.78 12.83
N PRO A 296 1.35 0.96 12.81
CA PRO A 296 0.19 1.18 11.94
C PRO A 296 -0.46 2.57 12.11
N LEU A 297 -0.49 3.14 13.32
CA LEU A 297 -1.06 4.48 13.53
C LEU A 297 -0.21 5.58 12.88
N MET A 298 1.11 5.42 12.91
CA MET A 298 2.03 6.40 12.30
C MET A 298 1.92 6.37 10.76
N ALA A 299 1.37 5.28 10.18
CA ALA A 299 1.09 5.20 8.75
C ALA A 299 0.08 6.26 8.29
N ILE A 300 -0.80 6.76 9.18
CA ILE A 300 -1.71 7.87 8.88
C ILE A 300 -0.92 9.13 8.54
N LEU A 301 0.04 9.49 9.38
CA LEU A 301 0.85 10.70 9.19
C LEU A 301 1.78 10.55 7.98
N THR A 302 2.42 9.38 7.82
CA THR A 302 3.40 9.18 6.74
C THR A 302 2.74 9.02 5.37
N SER A 303 1.57 8.39 5.28
CA SER A 303 0.80 8.32 4.04
C SER A 303 0.27 9.69 3.61
N PHE A 304 -0.16 10.54 4.55
CA PHE A 304 -0.54 11.92 4.25
C PHE A 304 0.65 12.72 3.69
N PHE A 305 1.80 12.63 4.34
CA PHE A 305 3.03 13.30 3.90
C PHE A 305 3.47 12.84 2.51
N PHE A 306 3.54 11.53 2.26
CA PHE A 306 3.92 11.01 0.94
C PHE A 306 2.86 11.27 -0.13
N GLY A 307 1.57 11.23 0.22
CA GLY A 307 0.51 11.67 -0.68
C GLY A 307 0.72 13.10 -1.16
N GLY A 308 1.15 13.99 -0.26
CA GLY A 308 1.46 15.38 -0.60
C GLY A 308 2.70 15.51 -1.48
N ILE A 309 3.77 14.74 -1.21
CA ILE A 309 4.95 14.74 -2.09
C ILE A 309 4.58 14.29 -3.51
N LEU A 310 3.80 13.22 -3.65
CA LEU A 310 3.38 12.70 -4.96
C LEU A 310 2.52 13.69 -5.75
N VAL A 311 1.72 14.52 -5.06
CA VAL A 311 0.91 15.57 -5.70
C VAL A 311 1.76 16.79 -6.08
N GLY A 312 2.81 17.07 -5.33
CA GLY A 312 3.63 18.28 -5.48
C GLY A 312 4.68 18.18 -6.56
N GLY A 313 5.15 16.96 -6.85
CA GLY A 313 6.18 16.66 -7.85
C GLY A 313 7.50 16.21 -7.25
#